data_AF-A0A2V5QRN3-F1
#
_entry.id   AF-A0A2V5QRN3-F1
#
_cell.length_a   1.000
_cell.length_b   1.000
_cell.length_c   1.000
_cell.angle_alpha   90.00
_cell.angle_beta   90.00
_cell.angle_gamma   90.00
#
_symmetry.space_group_name_H-M   'P 1'
#
loop_
_entity.id
_entity.type
_entity.pdbx_description
1 polymer ?
#
loop_
_entity_poly.entity_id
_entity_poly.type
_entity_poly.pdbx_seq_one_letter_code
_entity_poly.pdbx_strand_id
1 'polypeptide(L)'
;MKARSSRFDTLVTRYYPAVYSFASRLTDDPVEAVLLTHDAFNSTRKQLQSRRDDVALVIILLNAVIGAGFATHLIRSHLSPGLELR
;
A
#
# COMPACT_ATOMS: atom_id res chain seq x y z
N MET A 1 -27.08 11.72 -14.21
CA MET A 1 -26.34 10.49 -14.59
C MET A 1 -25.60 9.96 -13.36
N LYS A 2 -25.95 8.78 -12.84
CA LYS A 2 -25.16 8.11 -11.78
C LYS A 2 -23.98 7.44 -12.47
N ALA A 3 -22.77 7.98 -12.32
CA ALA A 3 -21.57 7.34 -12.84
C ALA A 3 -21.53 5.92 -12.26
N ARG A 4 -21.50 4.90 -13.12
CA ARG A 4 -21.21 3.53 -12.66
C ARG A 4 -19.79 3.58 -12.10
N SER A 5 -19.65 3.52 -10.78
CA SER A 5 -18.34 3.45 -10.14
C SER A 5 -17.61 2.23 -10.71
N SER A 6 -16.35 2.39 -11.07
CA SER A 6 -15.59 1.26 -11.57
C SER A 6 -15.46 0.22 -10.47
N ARG A 7 -15.26 -1.06 -10.85
CA ARG A 7 -14.98 -2.12 -9.87
C ARG A 7 -13.79 -1.75 -8.97
N PHE A 8 -12.82 -1.05 -9.51
CA PHE A 8 -11.67 -0.53 -8.77
C PHE A 8 -12.10 0.50 -7.72
N ASP A 9 -12.95 1.48 -8.07
CA ASP A 9 -13.46 2.49 -7.11
C ASP A 9 -14.20 1.84 -5.94
N THR A 10 -15.00 0.80 -6.20
CA THR A 10 -15.70 0.04 -5.15
C THR A 10 -14.72 -0.64 -4.19
N LEU A 11 -13.61 -1.17 -4.69
CA LEU A 11 -12.59 -1.82 -3.87
C LEU A 11 -11.76 -0.83 -3.07
N VAL A 12 -11.38 0.30 -3.67
CA VAL A 12 -10.73 1.39 -2.93
C VAL A 12 -11.65 1.83 -1.80
N THR A 13 -12.93 2.12 -2.09
CA THR A 13 -13.89 2.56 -1.06
C THR A 13 -14.04 1.52 0.06
N ARG A 14 -14.06 0.23 -0.27
CA ARG A 14 -14.27 -0.85 0.72
C ARG A 14 -13.04 -1.16 1.55
N TYR A 15 -11.85 -1.19 0.95
CA TYR A 15 -10.65 -1.75 1.58
C TYR A 15 -9.61 -0.70 1.96
N TYR A 16 -9.70 0.54 1.48
CA TYR A 16 -8.75 1.59 1.83
C TYR A 16 -8.56 1.77 3.34
N PRO A 17 -9.61 1.80 4.19
CA PRO A 17 -9.42 1.94 5.64
C PRO A 17 -8.60 0.81 6.26
N ALA A 18 -8.81 -0.43 5.82
CA ALA A 18 -8.10 -1.60 6.35
C ALA A 18 -6.62 -1.61 5.91
N VAL A 19 -6.37 -1.30 4.63
CA VAL A 19 -5.01 -1.23 4.06
C VAL A 19 -4.24 -0.07 4.70
N TYR A 20 -4.87 1.10 4.86
CA TYR A 20 -4.30 2.24 5.56
C TYR A 20 -4.01 1.94 7.03
N SER A 21 -4.95 1.31 7.75
CA SER A 21 -4.72 0.92 9.14
C SER A 21 -3.55 -0.05 9.30
N PHE A 22 -3.29 -0.90 8.31
CA PHE A 22 -2.14 -1.80 8.31
C PHE A 22 -0.85 -1.03 7.98
N ALA A 23 -0.86 -0.17 6.96
CA ALA A 23 0.29 0.69 6.62
C ALA A 23 0.69 1.60 7.79
N SER A 24 -0.28 2.20 8.48
CA SER A 24 -0.05 3.03 9.67
C SER A 24 0.50 2.27 10.88
N ARG A 25 0.44 0.94 10.91
CA ARG A 25 1.12 0.12 11.93
C ARG A 25 2.53 -0.28 11.50
N LEU A 26 2.82 -0.19 10.22
CA LEU A 26 4.08 -0.56 9.61
C LEU A 26 5.05 0.62 9.56
N THR A 27 4.51 1.84 9.51
CA THR A 27 5.25 3.09 9.63
C THR A 27 4.57 4.00 10.65
N ASP A 28 5.37 4.64 11.50
CA ASP A 28 4.92 5.69 12.42
C ASP A 28 4.68 7.03 11.70
N ASP A 29 5.01 7.12 10.40
CA ASP A 29 4.79 8.32 9.60
C ASP A 29 3.44 8.25 8.83
N PRO A 30 2.49 9.16 9.11
CA PRO A 30 1.17 9.13 8.49
C PRO A 30 1.21 9.44 6.99
N VAL A 31 2.22 10.19 6.51
CA VAL A 31 2.39 10.49 5.07
C VAL A 31 2.86 9.24 4.33
N GLU A 32 3.82 8.52 4.90
CA GLU A 32 4.33 7.27 4.37
C GLU A 32 3.24 6.18 4.36
N ALA A 33 2.38 6.12 5.37
CA ALA A 33 1.23 5.22 5.38
C ALA A 33 0.24 5.49 4.23
N VAL A 34 0.00 6.76 3.88
CA VAL A 34 -0.83 7.14 2.73
C VAL A 34 -0.18 6.72 1.42
N LEU A 35 1.13 6.96 1.26
CA LEU A 35 1.88 6.59 0.05
C LEU A 35 1.89 5.07 -0.16
N LEU A 36 2.20 4.30 0.89
CA LEU A 36 2.18 2.83 0.85
C LEU A 36 0.80 2.29 0.46
N THR A 37 -0.25 2.86 1.02
CA THR A 37 -1.63 2.48 0.69
C THR A 37 -1.94 2.78 -0.78
N HIS A 38 -1.58 3.98 -1.25
CA HIS A 38 -1.78 4.38 -2.64
C HIS A 38 -1.03 3.48 -3.62
N ASP A 39 0.24 3.18 -3.36
CA ASP A 39 1.06 2.32 -4.21
C ASP A 39 0.58 0.87 -4.22
N ALA A 40 0.07 0.34 -3.09
CA ALA A 40 -0.55 -0.98 -3.04
C ALA A 40 -1.80 -1.06 -3.94
N PHE A 41 -2.66 -0.04 -3.93
CA PHE A 41 -3.82 0.01 -4.84
C PHE A 41 -3.41 0.22 -6.30
N ASN A 42 -2.42 1.07 -6.56
CA ASN A 42 -2.02 1.36 -7.94
C ASN A 42 -1.27 0.19 -8.59
N SER A 43 -0.45 -0.54 -7.82
CA SER A 43 0.22 -1.77 -8.28
C SER A 43 -0.75 -2.93 -8.53
N THR A 44 -1.83 -3.02 -7.74
CA THR A 44 -2.90 -4.01 -7.95
C THR A 44 -3.85 -3.64 -9.09
N ARG A 45 -3.95 -2.36 -9.48
CA ARG A 45 -4.84 -1.86 -10.54
C ARG A 45 -4.73 -2.63 -11.86
N LYS A 46 -3.51 -2.99 -12.30
CA LYS A 46 -3.30 -3.80 -13.52
C LYS A 46 -3.77 -5.25 -13.36
N GLN A 47 -3.61 -5.83 -12.17
CA GLN A 47 -4.05 -7.19 -11.86
C GLN A 47 -5.58 -7.26 -11.69
N LEU A 48 -6.18 -6.17 -11.23
CA LEU A 48 -7.61 -6.02 -11.02
C LEU A 48 -8.42 -5.93 -12.32
N GLN A 49 -7.78 -5.47 -13.40
CA GLN A 49 -8.38 -5.51 -14.74
C GLN A 49 -8.48 -6.94 -15.29
N SER A 50 -7.62 -7.87 -14.85
CA SER A 50 -7.60 -9.25 -15.35
C SER A 50 -8.23 -10.29 -14.41
N ARG A 51 -8.33 -10.01 -13.10
CA ARG A 51 -8.84 -10.95 -12.09
C ARG A 51 -10.20 -10.54 -11.53
N ARG A 52 -11.11 -11.52 -11.38
CA ARG A 52 -12.47 -11.35 -10.82
C ARG A 52 -12.61 -11.79 -9.35
N ASP A 53 -11.55 -12.28 -8.73
CA ASP A 53 -11.60 -12.90 -7.39
C ASP A 53 -11.18 -11.90 -6.30
N ASP A 54 -12.13 -11.53 -5.44
CA ASP A 54 -11.94 -10.56 -4.35
C ASP A 54 -10.96 -11.05 -3.28
N VAL A 55 -10.84 -12.37 -3.05
CA VAL A 55 -9.92 -12.95 -2.06
C VAL A 55 -8.48 -12.84 -2.56
N ALA A 56 -8.26 -13.13 -3.84
CA ALA A 56 -6.95 -12.94 -4.48
C ALA A 56 -6.51 -11.46 -4.39
N LEU A 57 -7.45 -10.51 -4.49
CA LEU A 57 -7.15 -9.08 -4.41
C LEU A 57 -6.70 -8.66 -3.01
N VAL A 58 -7.37 -9.15 -1.96
CA VAL A 58 -6.96 -8.88 -0.57
C VAL A 58 -5.57 -9.47 -0.29
N ILE A 59 -5.28 -10.67 -0.80
CA ILE A 59 -3.97 -11.30 -0.65
C ILE A 59 -2.88 -10.49 -1.36
N ILE A 60 -3.14 -9.99 -2.57
CA ILE A 60 -2.18 -9.16 -3.30
C ILE A 60 -1.97 -7.82 -2.58
N LEU A 61 -3.03 -7.20 -2.06
CA LEU A 61 -2.93 -5.95 -1.29
C LEU A 61 -2.07 -6.14 -0.03
N LEU A 62 -2.30 -7.20 0.74
CA LEU A 62 -1.50 -7.52 1.92
C LEU A 62 -0.03 -7.78 1.55
N ASN A 63 0.23 -8.57 0.50
CA ASN A 63 1.59 -8.82 0.02
C ASN A 63 2.30 -7.55 -0.46
N ALA A 64 1.57 -6.64 -1.13
CA ALA A 64 2.12 -5.37 -1.58
C ALA A 64 2.53 -4.47 -0.41
N VAL A 65 1.70 -4.39 0.64
CA VAL A 65 2.05 -3.58 1.82
C VAL A 65 3.22 -4.20 2.59
N ILE A 66 3.25 -5.53 2.74
CA ILE A 66 4.37 -6.23 3.39
C ILE A 66 5.66 -5.98 2.61
N GLY A 67 5.67 -6.19 1.29
CA GLY A 67 6.85 -5.98 0.45
C GLY A 67 7.34 -4.53 0.45
N ALA A 68 6.41 -3.56 0.41
CA ALA A 68 6.76 -2.16 0.45
C ALA A 68 7.36 -1.75 1.80
N GLY A 69 6.82 -2.20 2.93
CA GLY A 69 7.42 -1.92 4.24
C GLY A 69 8.83 -2.52 4.42
N PHE A 70 9.09 -3.70 3.85
CA PHE A 70 10.44 -4.28 3.85
C PHE A 70 11.41 -3.48 2.97
N ALA A 71 10.98 -2.98 1.81
CA ALA A 71 11.82 -2.13 0.95
C ALA A 71 12.16 -0.79 1.61
N THR A 72 11.20 -0.17 2.30
CA THR A 72 11.40 1.08 3.03
C THR A 72 12.39 0.93 4.19
N HIS A 73 12.29 -0.16 4.96
CA HIS A 73 13.23 -0.44 6.06
C HIS A 73 14.65 -0.79 5.56
N LEU A 74 14.77 -1.43 4.41
CA LEU A 74 16.07 -1.75 3.81
C LEU A 74 16.77 -0.52 3.20
N ILE A 75 16.01 0.45 2.68
CA ILE A 75 16.58 1.70 2.17
C ILE A 75 17.01 2.62 3.33
N ARG A 76 16.26 2.63 4.44
CA ARG A 76 16.61 3.39 5.65
C ARG A 76 17.92 2.90 6.31
N SER A 77 18.23 1.61 6.27
CA SER A 77 19.48 1.09 6.85
C SER A 77 20.73 1.38 6.00
N HIS A 78 20.57 1.83 4.74
CA HIS A 78 21.66 2.22 3.86
C HIS A 78 21.92 3.73 3.80
N LEU A 79 21.08 4.56 4.43
CA LEU A 79 21.20 6.02 4.46
C LEU A 79 21.41 6.57 5.88
N SER A 80 22.39 6.01 6.60
CA SER A 80 23.03 6.70 7.74
C SER A 80 24.45 7.13 7.35
N PRO A 81 24.67 8.33 6.78
CA PRO A 81 25.98 8.94 6.79
C PRO A 81 26.13 9.79 8.06
N GLY A 82 27.05 9.37 8.93
CA GLY A 82 27.92 10.25 9.69
C GLY A 82 27.30 11.28 10.61
N LEU A 83 27.29 10.98 11.91
CA LEU A 83 27.61 12.00 12.91
C LEU A 83 28.27 11.37 14.16
N GLU A 84 29.41 10.72 13.96
CA GLU A 84 30.38 10.48 15.04
C GLU A 84 31.40 11.62 15.00
N LEU A 85 31.03 12.73 15.64
CA LEU A 85 31.96 13.76 16.11
C LEU A 85 31.69 13.96 17.59
N ARG A 86 32.41 13.23 18.44
CA ARG A 86 32.90 13.69 19.74
C ARG A 86 33.86 12.68 20.36
#